data_AF-A0A7C4DWK2-F1
#
_entry.id   AF-A0A7C4DWK2-F1
#
_cell.length_a   1.000
_cell.length_b   1.000
_cell.length_c   1.000
_cell.angle_alpha   90.00
_cell.angle_beta   90.00
_cell.angle_gamma   90.00
#
_symmetry.space_group_name_H-M   'P 1'
#
loop_
_entity.id
_entity.type
_entity.pdbx_description
1 polymer ?
#
loop_
_entity_poly.entity_id
_entity_poly.type
_entity_poly.pdbx_seq_one_letter_code
_entity_poly.pdbx_strand_id
1 'polypeptide(L)'
;MDTCTFNEAKRLVRELVRVKGFPDDESALTQKLLWAFVELGEAADAYKKGEDWRIVSEELIDAIFYILDFIGLVEKTQGIEIDVDKIFLEKWRRNMDRPKQYGQKRDIKPNNF
;
A
#
# COMPACT_ATOMS: atom_id res chain seq x y z
N MET A 1 15.66 10.14 14.70
CA MET A 1 14.68 9.34 13.95
C MET A 1 14.09 10.27 12.94
N ASP A 2 14.36 10.04 11.67
CA ASP A 2 13.78 10.84 10.61
C ASP A 2 12.30 10.47 10.50
N THR A 3 11.44 11.48 10.46
CA THR A 3 9.99 11.30 10.31
C THR A 3 9.64 11.33 8.83
N CYS A 4 9.00 10.29 8.31
CA CYS A 4 8.52 10.22 6.93
C CYS A 4 6.99 10.18 6.92
N THR A 5 6.34 11.13 6.23
CA THR A 5 4.88 11.11 6.02
C THR A 5 4.54 10.33 4.75
N PHE A 6 3.26 10.01 4.49
CA PHE A 6 2.89 9.37 3.23
C PHE A 6 3.14 10.26 2.02
N ASN A 7 2.94 11.57 2.16
CA ASN A 7 3.30 12.50 1.08
C ASN A 7 4.81 12.50 0.80
N GLU A 8 5.64 12.41 1.84
CA GLU A 8 7.10 12.29 1.66
C GLU A 8 7.49 10.93 1.07
N ALA A 9 6.94 9.83 1.59
CA ALA A 9 7.18 8.50 1.06
C ALA A 9 6.78 8.41 -0.43
N LYS A 10 5.63 8.97 -0.80
CA LYS A 10 5.19 9.10 -2.20
C LYS A 10 6.26 9.83 -3.02
N ARG A 11 6.78 10.98 -2.56
CA ARG A 11 7.85 11.70 -3.28
C ARG A 11 9.11 10.85 -3.48
N LEU A 12 9.57 10.18 -2.43
CA LEU A 12 10.76 9.32 -2.46
C LEU A 12 10.59 8.15 -3.45
N VAL A 13 9.43 7.50 -3.46
CA VAL A 13 9.12 6.41 -4.40
C VAL A 13 9.10 6.92 -5.84
N ARG A 14 8.53 8.09 -6.11
CA ARG A 14 8.49 8.67 -7.46
C ARG A 14 9.88 9.11 -7.93
N GLU A 15 10.72 9.58 -7.02
CA GLU A 15 12.13 9.84 -7.31
C GLU A 15 12.87 8.55 -7.66
N LEU A 16 12.68 7.47 -6.90
CA LEU A 16 13.25 6.15 -7.21
C LEU A 16 12.86 5.70 -8.62
N VAL A 17 11.56 5.76 -8.97
CA VAL A 17 11.05 5.38 -10.29
C VAL A 17 11.72 6.16 -11.42
N ARG A 18 11.83 7.48 -11.25
CA ARG A 18 12.50 8.35 -12.21
C ARG A 18 13.99 8.02 -12.36
N VAL A 19 14.71 7.83 -11.25
CA VAL A 19 16.16 7.56 -11.24
C VAL A 19 16.47 6.18 -11.82
N LYS A 20 15.63 5.19 -11.57
CA LYS A 20 15.80 3.81 -12.06
C LYS A 20 15.28 3.59 -13.47
N GLY A 21 14.57 4.56 -14.05
CA GLY A 21 14.03 4.48 -15.40
C GLY A 21 12.86 3.48 -15.53
N PHE A 22 12.10 3.26 -14.46
CA PHE A 22 10.90 2.42 -14.51
C PHE A 22 9.79 3.11 -15.32
N PRO A 23 8.81 2.35 -15.85
CA PRO A 23 7.67 2.92 -16.58
C PRO A 23 6.95 4.01 -15.78
N ASP A 24 6.76 5.16 -16.44
CA ASP A 24 6.37 6.41 -15.78
C ASP A 24 5.37 7.27 -16.56
N ASP A 25 4.55 6.62 -17.38
CA ASP A 25 3.44 7.25 -18.12
C ASP A 25 2.10 6.58 -17.78
N GLU A 26 1.01 7.10 -18.34
CA GLU A 26 -0.35 6.63 -18.05
C GLU A 26 -0.57 5.14 -18.35
N SER A 27 0.15 4.57 -19.33
CA SER A 27 0.05 3.15 -19.67
C SER A 27 0.55 2.23 -18.54
N ALA A 28 1.40 2.75 -17.66
CA ALA A 28 1.94 2.02 -16.52
C ALA A 28 0.98 1.93 -15.32
N LEU A 29 -0.12 2.69 -15.30
CA LEU A 29 -1.06 2.73 -14.15
C LEU A 29 -1.61 1.34 -13.80
N THR A 30 -2.11 0.60 -14.79
CA THR A 30 -2.63 -0.77 -14.59
C THR A 30 -1.54 -1.70 -14.09
N GLN A 31 -0.32 -1.57 -14.63
CA GLN A 31 0.80 -2.40 -14.23
C GLN A 31 1.18 -2.17 -12.76
N LYS A 32 1.18 -0.94 -12.26
CA LYS A 32 1.49 -0.64 -10.84
C LYS A 32 0.48 -1.26 -9.88
N LEU A 33 -0.82 -1.28 -10.24
CA LEU A 33 -1.83 -1.98 -9.43
C LEU A 33 -1.65 -3.49 -9.43
N LEU A 34 -1.27 -4.07 -10.58
CA LEU A 34 -0.98 -5.50 -10.67
C LEU A 34 0.21 -5.88 -9.80
N TRP A 35 1.30 -5.09 -9.84
CA TRP A 35 2.46 -5.34 -8.99
C TRP A 35 2.13 -5.24 -7.51
N ALA A 36 1.36 -4.21 -7.07
CA ALA A 36 0.91 -4.14 -5.68
C ALA A 36 0.14 -5.41 -5.23
N PHE A 37 -0.62 -6.03 -6.13
CA PHE A 37 -1.30 -7.29 -5.86
C PHE A 37 -0.34 -8.49 -5.78
N VAL A 38 0.68 -8.52 -6.63
CA VAL A 38 1.75 -9.53 -6.59
C VAL A 38 2.47 -9.46 -5.24
N GLU A 39 2.94 -8.29 -4.82
CA GLU A 39 3.67 -8.12 -3.54
C GLU A 39 2.79 -8.51 -2.33
N LEU A 40 1.49 -8.21 -2.37
CA LEU A 40 0.58 -8.68 -1.33
C LEU A 40 0.46 -10.22 -1.31
N GLY A 41 0.54 -10.86 -2.48
CA GLY A 41 0.61 -12.31 -2.61
C GLY A 41 1.91 -12.88 -2.04
N GLU A 42 3.03 -12.21 -2.26
CA GLU A 42 4.34 -12.58 -1.69
C GLU A 42 4.33 -12.48 -0.17
N ALA A 43 3.78 -11.39 0.38
CA ALA A 43 3.58 -11.23 1.83
C ALA A 43 2.72 -12.37 2.43
N ALA A 44 1.64 -12.76 1.74
CA ALA A 44 0.76 -13.83 2.18
C ALA A 44 1.44 -15.20 2.11
N ASP A 45 2.24 -15.45 1.09
CA ASP A 45 3.01 -16.69 0.93
C ASP A 45 4.11 -16.80 1.99
N ALA A 46 4.87 -15.72 2.23
CA ALA A 46 5.87 -15.64 3.30
C ALA A 46 5.25 -15.92 4.68
N TYR A 47 4.11 -15.31 4.99
CA TYR A 47 3.38 -15.59 6.23
C TYR A 47 2.95 -17.06 6.34
N LYS A 48 2.41 -17.63 5.25
CA LYS A 48 1.97 -19.04 5.22
C LYS A 48 3.13 -20.01 5.43
N LYS A 49 4.32 -19.68 4.95
CA LYS A 49 5.55 -20.48 5.12
C LYS A 49 6.17 -20.34 6.51
N GLY A 50 5.69 -19.39 7.33
CA GLY A 50 6.24 -19.14 8.66
C GLY A 50 7.59 -18.42 8.62
N GLU A 51 7.81 -17.60 7.60
CA GLU A 51 9.01 -16.76 7.47
C GLU A 51 9.09 -15.71 8.59
N ASP A 52 10.28 -15.10 8.74
CA ASP A 52 10.51 -14.05 9.74
C ASP A 52 9.60 -12.84 9.52
N TRP A 53 9.14 -12.21 10.61
CA TRP A 53 8.27 -11.04 10.55
C TRP A 53 8.87 -9.86 9.79
N ARG A 54 10.20 -9.75 9.72
CA ARG A 54 10.88 -8.73 8.89
C ARG A 54 10.63 -8.98 7.42
N ILE A 55 10.72 -10.23 6.95
CA ILE A 55 10.44 -10.61 5.56
C ILE A 55 8.99 -10.29 5.22
N VAL A 56 8.04 -10.77 6.03
CA VAL A 56 6.61 -10.47 5.82
C VAL A 56 6.34 -8.96 5.78
N SER A 57 7.03 -8.19 6.64
CA SER A 57 6.87 -6.74 6.68
C SER A 57 7.49 -6.04 5.47
N GLU A 58 8.62 -6.52 4.95
CA GLU A 58 9.25 -6.00 3.73
C GLU A 58 8.31 -6.14 2.53
N GLU A 59 7.71 -7.33 2.33
CA GLU A 59 6.73 -7.55 1.25
C GLU A 59 5.49 -6.65 1.36
N LEU A 60 5.01 -6.41 2.59
CA LEU A 60 3.91 -5.46 2.83
C LEU A 60 4.31 -4.02 2.51
N ILE A 61 5.58 -3.66 2.75
CA ILE A 61 6.11 -2.35 2.37
C ILE A 61 6.26 -2.24 0.86
N ASP A 62 6.65 -3.30 0.16
CA ASP A 62 6.74 -3.32 -1.31
C ASP A 62 5.35 -3.11 -1.95
N ALA A 63 4.31 -3.74 -1.40
CA ALA A 63 2.93 -3.44 -1.80
C ALA A 63 2.58 -1.94 -1.58
N ILE A 64 3.00 -1.34 -0.47
CA ILE A 64 2.80 0.10 -0.19
C ILE A 64 3.58 0.96 -1.18
N PHE A 65 4.80 0.57 -1.58
CA PHE A 65 5.58 1.28 -2.58
C PHE A 65 4.82 1.38 -3.90
N TYR A 66 4.28 0.29 -4.43
CA TYR A 66 3.50 0.32 -5.66
C TYR A 66 2.20 1.13 -5.55
N ILE A 67 1.55 1.11 -4.38
CA ILE A 67 0.35 1.95 -4.14
C ILE A 67 0.71 3.44 -4.16
N LEU A 68 1.79 3.85 -3.48
CA LEU A 68 2.23 5.24 -3.45
C LEU A 68 2.74 5.70 -4.82
N ASP A 69 3.45 4.81 -5.52
CA ASP A 69 3.89 5.04 -6.89
C ASP A 69 2.71 5.28 -7.84
N PHE A 70 1.67 4.45 -7.75
CA PHE A 70 0.43 4.63 -8.51
C PHE A 70 -0.20 6.00 -8.24
N ILE A 71 -0.36 6.39 -6.97
CA ILE A 71 -0.93 7.70 -6.61
C ILE A 71 -0.09 8.84 -7.21
N GLY A 72 1.24 8.79 -7.06
CA GLY A 72 2.12 9.81 -7.63
C GLY A 72 2.14 9.82 -9.16
N LEU A 73 1.90 8.68 -9.82
CA LEU A 73 1.74 8.63 -11.27
C LEU A 73 0.40 9.21 -11.72
N VAL A 74 -0.68 9.02 -10.96
CA VAL A 74 -1.97 9.68 -11.20
C VAL A 74 -1.82 11.21 -11.12
N GLU A 75 -1.14 11.72 -10.09
CA GLU A 75 -0.85 13.16 -9.98
C GLU A 75 -0.14 13.70 -11.22
N LYS A 76 0.92 12.99 -11.66
CA LYS A 76 1.71 13.35 -12.83
C LYS A 76 0.88 13.33 -14.11
N THR A 77 0.11 12.27 -14.35
CA THR A 77 -0.58 12.05 -15.64
C THR A 77 -1.86 12.85 -15.76
N GLN A 78 -2.56 13.08 -14.64
CA GLN A 78 -3.84 13.80 -14.62
C GLN A 78 -3.70 15.28 -14.25
N GLY A 79 -2.50 15.73 -13.85
CA GLY A 79 -2.25 17.12 -13.46
C GLY A 79 -2.99 17.54 -12.19
N ILE A 80 -3.15 16.61 -11.24
CA ILE A 80 -3.82 16.84 -9.95
C ILE A 80 -2.85 16.64 -8.79
N GLU A 81 -3.23 17.12 -7.61
CA GLU A 81 -2.52 16.87 -6.35
C GLU A 81 -3.40 16.08 -5.39
N ILE A 82 -2.81 15.06 -4.76
CA ILE A 82 -3.44 14.14 -3.83
C ILE A 82 -2.64 14.18 -2.52
N ASP A 83 -3.22 14.83 -1.51
CA ASP A 83 -2.71 14.81 -0.14
C ASP A 83 -3.03 13.47 0.54
N VAL A 84 -2.05 12.56 0.52
CA VAL A 84 -2.20 11.19 1.02
C VAL A 84 -2.33 11.17 2.54
N ASP A 85 -1.59 12.03 3.24
CA ASP A 85 -1.66 12.15 4.70
C ASP A 85 -3.07 12.57 5.15
N LYS A 86 -3.66 13.55 4.46
CA LYS A 86 -5.05 13.98 4.73
C LYS A 86 -6.05 12.87 4.47
N ILE A 87 -5.95 12.17 3.34
CA ILE A 87 -6.86 11.05 3.00
C ILE A 87 -6.76 9.95 4.07
N PHE A 88 -5.55 9.60 4.50
CA PHE A 88 -5.31 8.63 5.56
C PHE A 88 -5.97 9.06 6.87
N LEU A 89 -5.69 10.27 7.34
CA LEU A 89 -6.23 10.78 8.61
C LEU A 89 -7.76 10.88 8.60
N GLU A 90 -8.35 11.35 7.51
CA GLU A 90 -9.81 11.40 7.37
C GLU A 90 -10.43 10.00 7.35
N LYS A 91 -9.82 9.05 6.66
CA LYS A 91 -10.28 7.65 6.65
C LYS A 91 -10.18 7.03 8.04
N TRP A 92 -9.08 7.28 8.74
CA TRP A 92 -8.86 6.81 10.11
C TRP A 92 -9.93 7.38 11.06
N ARG A 93 -10.18 8.70 11.04
CA ARG A 93 -11.24 9.35 11.85
C ARG A 93 -12.60 8.73 11.58
N ARG A 94 -13.00 8.65 10.30
CA ARG A 94 -14.27 8.02 9.90
C ARG A 94 -14.40 6.56 10.34
N ASN A 95 -13.29 5.82 10.45
CA ASN A 95 -13.31 4.43 10.91
C ASN A 95 -13.41 4.35 12.45
N MET A 96 -12.76 5.26 13.17
CA MET A 96 -12.85 5.37 14.63
C MET A 96 -14.25 5.78 15.11
N ASP A 97 -14.95 6.58 14.32
CA ASP A 97 -16.33 7.02 14.62
C ASP A 97 -17.38 5.93 14.39
N ARG A 98 -17.02 4.82 13.71
CA ARG A 98 -17.97 3.73 13.46
C ARG A 98 -18.30 3.01 14.76
N PRO A 99 -19.59 2.67 15.01
CA PRO A 99 -19.95 1.78 16.10
C PRO A 99 -19.15 0.48 16.02
N LYS A 100 -18.77 -0.06 17.18
CA LYS A 100 -18.11 -1.37 17.26
C LYS A 100 -19.05 -2.43 16.66
N GLN A 101 -18.70 -2.87 15.44
CA GLN A 101 -19.27 -4.00 14.70
C GLN A 101 -20.80 -3.98 14.47
N TYR A 102 -21.21 -3.62 13.25
CA TYR A 102 -22.30 -4.35 12.58
C TYR A 102 -21.66 -5.29 11.54
N GLY A 103 -21.59 -6.59 11.83
CA GLY A 103 -21.44 -7.63 10.80
C GLY A 103 -20.27 -8.63 10.86
N GLN A 104 -19.22 -8.45 11.67
CA GLN A 104 -18.18 -9.49 11.81
C GLN A 104 -18.38 -10.31 13.08
N LYS A 105 -19.21 -11.36 12.99
CA LYS A 105 -19.07 -12.52 13.90
C LYS A 105 -17.65 -13.06 13.70
N ARG A 106 -16.81 -12.89 14.72
CA ARG A 106 -15.52 -13.56 14.84
C ARG A 106 -15.76 -15.00 15.32
N ASP A 107 -16.28 -15.84 14.44
CA ASP A 107 -16.33 -17.30 14.65
C ASP A 107 -15.60 -17.99 13.49
N ILE A 108 -14.31 -17.71 13.32
CA ILE A 108 -13.43 -18.68 12.65
C ILE A 108 -12.91 -19.56 13.78
N LYS A 109 -13.63 -20.64 14.08
CA LYS A 109 -13.04 -21.76 14.83
C LYS A 109 -11.98 -22.39 13.91
N PRO A 110 -10.77 -22.70 14.40
CA PRO A 110 -9.85 -23.52 13.62
C PRO A 110 -10.52 -24.89 13.39
N ASN A 111 -10.74 -25.24 12.13
CA ASN A 111 -11.12 -26.60 11.77
C ASN A 111 -9.90 -27.49 12.02
N ASN A 112 -10.00 -28.40 12.98
CA ASN A 112 -9.12 -29.56 13.04
C ASN A 112 -9.53 -30.52 11.92
N PHE A 113 -8.69 -30.67 10.91
CA PHE A 113 -8.60 -31.87 10.07
C PHE A 113 -7.13 -32.20 9.87
#